data_AF-A0AAA9SKU7-F1
#
_entry.id   AF-A0AAA9SKU7-F1
#
_cell.length_a   1.000
_cell.length_b   1.000
_cell.length_c   1.000
_cell.angle_alpha   90.00
_cell.angle_beta   90.00
_cell.angle_gamma   90.00
#
_symmetry.space_group_name_H-M   'P 1'
#
loop_
_entity.id
_entity.type
_entity.pdbx_description
1 polymer ?
#
loop_
_entity_poly.entity_id
_entity_poly.type
_entity_poly.pdbx_seq_one_letter_code
_entity_poly.pdbx_strand_id
1 'polypeptide(L)'
;MYKVLKQVHLETGFSSMAMGIMNSFLNDIFQCIAGKTSRLAHYNKRSTITSREIQTAVCLLLPGELAKHAVSKGTKAVTKYTSSK
;
A
#
# COMPACT_ATOMS: atom_id res chain seq x y z
N MET A 1 5.59 11.53 4.27
CA MET A 1 6.83 10.72 4.32
C MET A 1 7.72 11.01 5.52
N TYR A 2 7.87 12.27 5.95
CA TYR A 2 8.74 12.66 7.09
C TYR A 2 8.56 11.83 8.37
N LYS A 3 7.31 11.62 8.82
CA LYS A 3 7.02 10.83 10.03
C LYS A 3 7.52 9.37 9.93
N VAL A 4 7.38 8.75 8.76
CA VAL A 4 7.82 7.37 8.54
C VAL A 4 9.35 7.30 8.49
N LEU A 5 10.02 8.28 7.86
CA LEU A 5 11.48 8.33 7.87
C LEU A 5 12.03 8.39 9.30
N LYS A 6 11.48 9.28 10.14
CA LYS A 6 11.93 9.43 11.53
C LYS A 6 11.68 8.19 12.40
N GLN A 7 10.74 7.32 12.03
CA GLN A 7 10.55 6.03 12.72
C GLN A 7 11.68 5.03 12.44
N VAL A 8 12.41 5.18 11.33
CA VAL A 8 13.50 4.27 10.93
C VAL A 8 14.86 4.90 11.17
N HIS A 9 15.01 6.20 10.88
CA HIS A 9 16.25 6.96 11.03
C HIS A 9 15.98 8.35 11.62
N LEU A 10 16.32 8.53 12.90
CA LEU A 10 16.05 9.76 13.65
C LEU A 10 16.88 10.96 13.18
N GLU A 11 18.09 10.74 12.69
CA GLU A 11 19.03 11.81 12.32
C GLU A 11 18.99 12.15 10.82
N THR A 12 18.46 11.26 9.98
CA THR A 12 18.36 11.48 8.53
C THR A 12 17.19 12.39 8.18
N GLY A 13 17.33 13.15 7.09
CA GLY A 13 16.29 14.00 6.50
C GLY A 13 16.16 13.80 4.99
N PHE A 14 15.08 14.30 4.41
CA PHE A 14 14.89 14.36 2.96
C PHE A 14 15.06 15.79 2.46
N SER A 15 15.71 15.97 1.31
CA SER A 15 15.62 17.23 0.57
C SER A 15 14.20 17.42 0.02
N SER A 16 13.85 18.66 -0.36
CA SER A 16 12.57 18.96 -1.00
C SER A 16 12.37 18.17 -2.30
N MET A 17 13.42 18.05 -3.11
CA MET A 17 13.42 17.25 -4.33
C MET A 17 13.19 15.76 -4.04
N ALA A 18 13.90 15.19 -3.06
CA ALA A 18 13.73 13.79 -2.68
C ALA A 18 12.31 13.51 -2.16
N MET A 19 11.73 14.45 -1.41
CA MET A 19 10.34 14.36 -0.96
C MET A 19 9.37 14.34 -2.16
N GLY A 20 9.60 15.16 -3.19
CA GLY A 20 8.80 15.19 -4.41
C GLY A 20 8.86 13.88 -5.21
N ILE A 21 10.06 13.30 -5.33
CA ILE A 21 10.27 11.99 -5.97
C ILE A 21 9.51 10.90 -5.20
N MET A 22 9.67 10.86 -3.88
CA MET A 22 8.98 9.88 -3.03
C MET A 22 7.45 10.01 -3.09
N ASN A 23 6.93 11.23 -3.15
CA ASN A 23 5.48 11.46 -3.29
C ASN A 23 4.96 10.95 -4.64
N SER A 24 5.70 11.22 -5.72
CA SER A 24 5.35 10.75 -7.06
C SER A 24 5.38 9.23 -7.14
N PHE A 25 6.40 8.59 -6.55
CA PHE A 25 6.49 7.14 -6.43
C PHE A 25 5.31 6.52 -5.69
N LEU A 26 4.87 7.12 -4.57
CA LEU A 26 3.70 6.65 -3.83
C LEU A 26 2.41 6.77 -4.65
N ASN A 27 2.24 7.87 -5.38
CA ASN A 27 1.06 8.07 -6.22
C ASN A 27 1.01 7.08 -7.38
N ASP A 28 2.15 6.78 -8.01
CA ASP A 28 2.24 5.78 -9.08
C ASP A 28 1.84 4.38 -8.59
N ILE A 29 2.39 3.93 -7.45
CA ILE A 29 2.01 2.65 -6.83
C ILE A 29 0.53 2.64 -6.45
N PHE A 30 0.02 3.73 -5.88
CA PHE A 30 -1.39 3.83 -5.49
C PHE A 30 -2.32 3.66 -6.70
N GLN A 31 -2.04 4.37 -7.80
CA GLN A 31 -2.82 4.26 -9.03
C GLN A 31 -2.73 2.85 -9.63
N CYS A 32 -1.55 2.24 -9.60
CA CYS A 32 -1.34 0.88 -10.06
C CYS A 32 -2.19 -0.14 -9.27
N ILE A 33 -2.16 -0.06 -7.93
CA ILE A 33 -2.98 -0.92 -7.06
C ILE A 33 -4.47 -0.66 -7.30
N ALA A 34 -4.91 0.59 -7.29
CA ALA A 34 -6.32 0.95 -7.51
C ALA A 34 -6.86 0.46 -8.87
N GLY A 35 -6.05 0.56 -9.92
CA GLY A 35 -6.40 0.04 -11.24
C GLY A 35 -6.55 -1.48 -11.25
N LYS A 36 -5.65 -2.22 -10.57
CA LYS A 36 -5.76 -3.69 -10.46
C LYS A 36 -6.93 -4.12 -9.59
N THR A 37 -7.19 -3.45 -8.46
CA THR A 37 -8.30 -3.81 -7.56
C THR A 37 -9.65 -3.57 -8.22
N SER A 38 -9.80 -2.46 -8.94
CA SER A 38 -11.02 -2.18 -9.72
C SER A 38 -11.29 -3.29 -10.75
N ARG A 39 -10.27 -3.71 -11.50
CA ARG A 39 -10.40 -4.81 -12.46
C ARG A 39 -10.77 -6.13 -11.78
N LEU A 40 -10.14 -6.45 -10.64
CA LEU A 40 -10.46 -7.66 -9.88
C LEU A 40 -11.90 -7.67 -9.35
N ALA A 41 -12.39 -6.55 -8.83
CA ALA A 41 -13.78 -6.43 -8.39
C ALA A 41 -14.75 -6.65 -9.56
N HIS A 42 -14.45 -6.04 -10.72
CA HIS A 42 -15.24 -6.21 -11.94
C HIS A 42 -15.25 -7.66 -12.44
N TYR A 43 -14.10 -8.34 -12.46
CA TYR A 43 -14.03 -9.77 -12.83
C TYR A 43 -14.84 -10.65 -11.89
N ASN A 44 -14.86 -10.33 -10.60
CA ASN A 44 -15.65 -11.03 -9.60
C ASN A 44 -17.13 -10.59 -9.58
N LYS A 45 -17.56 -9.73 -10.51
CA LYS A 45 -18.93 -9.16 -10.59
C LYS A 45 -19.37 -8.49 -9.28
N ARG A 46 -18.44 -7.83 -8.60
CA ARG A 46 -18.68 -7.10 -7.35
C ARG A 46 -18.61 -5.60 -7.59
N SER A 47 -19.58 -4.87 -7.06
CA SER A 47 -19.57 -3.40 -7.03
C SER A 47 -18.74 -2.82 -5.89
N THR A 48 -18.37 -3.65 -4.91
CA THR A 48 -17.62 -3.24 -3.72
C THR A 48 -16.23 -3.85 -3.74
N ILE A 49 -15.20 -3.01 -3.61
CA ILE A 49 -13.82 -3.43 -3.40
C ILE A 49 -13.62 -3.73 -1.91
N THR A 50 -13.21 -4.95 -1.59
CA THR A 50 -12.89 -5.37 -0.21
C THR A 50 -11.38 -5.44 0.00
N SER A 51 -10.97 -5.65 1.26
CA SER A 51 -9.56 -5.90 1.60
C SER A 51 -8.97 -7.10 0.84
N ARG A 52 -9.81 -8.06 0.41
CA ARG A 52 -9.39 -9.22 -0.38
C ARG A 52 -8.93 -8.85 -1.79
N GLU A 53 -9.66 -7.99 -2.49
CA GLU A 53 -9.26 -7.51 -3.82
C GLU A 53 -7.97 -6.69 -3.72
N ILE A 54 -7.83 -5.85 -2.68
CA ILE A 54 -6.60 -5.08 -2.40
C ILE A 54 -5.42 -6.02 -2.16
N GLN A 55 -5.57 -7.00 -1.29
CA GLN A 55 -4.52 -7.98 -1.00
C GLN A 55 -4.10 -8.75 -2.26
N THR A 56 -5.07 -9.18 -3.06
CA THR A 56 -4.81 -9.91 -4.31
C THR A 56 -4.07 -9.03 -5.31
N ALA A 57 -4.49 -7.77 -5.49
CA ALA A 57 -3.81 -6.82 -6.36
C ALA A 57 -2.35 -6.59 -5.93
N VAL A 58 -2.10 -6.44 -4.62
CA VAL A 58 -0.75 -6.28 -4.07
C VAL A 58 0.13 -7.49 -4.39
N CYS A 59 -0.40 -8.73 -4.24
CA CYS A 59 0.33 -9.95 -4.61
C CYS A 59 0.63 -10.03 -6.11
N LEU A 60 -0.25 -9.50 -6.97
CA LEU A 60 -0.04 -9.51 -8.42
C LEU A 60 0.95 -8.43 -8.89
N LEU A 61 1.10 -7.34 -8.13
CA LEU A 61 1.93 -6.20 -8.51
C LEU A 61 3.34 -6.24 -7.90
N LEU A 62 3.49 -6.77 -6.69
CA LEU A 62 4.77 -6.80 -6.00
C LEU A 62 5.45 -8.17 -6.13
N PRO A 63 6.77 -8.22 -6.32
CA PRO A 63 7.50 -9.47 -6.42
C PRO A 63 7.82 -10.08 -5.04
N GLY A 64 7.79 -11.41 -4.96
CA GLY A 64 8.43 -12.21 -3.90
C GLY A 64 8.17 -11.73 -2.47
N GLU A 65 9.25 -11.48 -1.72
CA GLU A 65 9.19 -11.07 -0.30
C GLU A 65 8.49 -9.71 -0.09
N LEU A 66 8.53 -8.80 -1.06
CA LEU A 66 7.85 -7.51 -0.95
C LEU A 66 6.33 -7.70 -0.86
N ALA A 67 5.77 -8.60 -1.67
CA ALA A 67 4.34 -8.94 -1.59
C ALA A 67 3.99 -9.53 -0.21
N LYS A 68 4.79 -10.48 0.29
CA LYS A 68 4.55 -11.12 1.59
C LYS A 68 4.55 -10.09 2.72
N HIS A 69 5.54 -9.19 2.74
CA HIS A 69 5.63 -8.13 3.74
C HIS A 69 4.47 -7.13 3.62
N ALA A 70 4.14 -6.67 2.41
CA ALA A 70 3.05 -5.73 2.18
C ALA A 70 1.70 -6.30 2.65
N VAL A 71 1.41 -7.56 2.31
CA VAL A 71 0.21 -8.27 2.77
C VAL A 71 0.19 -8.39 4.28
N SER A 72 1.28 -8.83 4.91
CA SER A 72 1.38 -8.95 6.37
C SER A 72 1.11 -7.61 7.08
N LYS A 73 1.72 -6.52 6.61
CA LYS A 73 1.49 -5.17 7.16
C LYS A 73 0.04 -4.72 6.96
N GLY A 74 -0.54 -4.99 5.78
CA GLY A 74 -1.94 -4.69 5.47
C GLY A 74 -2.91 -5.40 6.40
N THR A 75 -2.78 -6.73 6.55
CA THR A 75 -3.60 -7.52 7.47
C THR A 75 -3.50 -7.03 8.90
N LYS A 76 -2.28 -6.77 9.39
CA LYS A 76 -2.07 -6.23 10.75
C LYS A 76 -2.75 -4.88 10.95
N ALA A 77 -2.72 -4.00 9.94
CA ALA A 77 -3.39 -2.70 9.99
C ALA A 77 -4.91 -2.85 10.07
N VAL A 78 -5.51 -3.75 9.26
CA VAL A 78 -6.94 -4.04 9.29
C VAL A 78 -7.34 -4.59 10.66
N THR A 79 -6.62 -5.58 11.19
CA THR A 79 -6.90 -6.15 12.51
C THR A 79 -6.84 -5.09 13.61
N LYS A 80 -5.80 -4.24 13.60
CA LYS A 80 -5.67 -3.14 14.58
C LYS A 80 -6.87 -2.19 14.49
N TYR A 81 -7.28 -1.82 13.27
CA TYR A 81 -8.43 -0.94 13.05
C TYR A 81 -9.73 -1.56 13.58
N THR A 82 -9.97 -2.85 13.29
CA THR A 82 -11.17 -3.55 13.76
C THR A 82 -11.21 -3.73 15.28
N SER A 83 -10.06 -3.89 15.95
CA SER A 83 -9.99 -4.06 17.41
C SER A 83 -9.99 -2.73 18.18
N SER A 84 -9.73 -1.61 17.51
CA SER A 84 -9.75 -0.28 18.13
C SER A 84 -11.11 0.42 18.00
N LYS A 85 -12.09 -0.28 17.40
CA LYS A 85 -13.49 0.13 17.32
C LYS A 85 -14.28 -0.58 18.41
#